data_AF-A0AAF0V4N1-F1
#
_entry.id   AF-A0AAF0V4N1-F1
#
_cell.length_a   1.000
_cell.length_b   1.000
_cell.length_c   1.000
_cell.angle_alpha   90.00
_cell.angle_beta   90.00
_cell.angle_gamma   90.00
#
_symmetry.space_group_name_H-M   'P 1'
#
loop_
_entity.id
_entity.type
_entity.pdbx_description
1 polymer ?
#
loop_
_entity_poly.entity_id
_entity_poly.type
_entity_poly.pdbx_seq_one_letter_code
_entity_poly.pdbx_strand_id
1 'polypeptide(L)'
;MIRGQWKISWKLVERGERIRKRLQGLNATIIHTFREANNVPDLLAKEVVESQNIKEYTTFGDLLTHLRRQINSDKAQIPTLRIRTRKINIQH
;
A
#
# COMPACT_ATOMS: atom_id res chain seq x y z
N MET A 1 0.94 -5.65 18.78
CA MET A 1 -0.28 -6.50 18.83
C MET A 1 -1.39 -5.74 18.14
N ILE A 2 -2.10 -6.32 17.17
CA ILE A 2 -3.37 -5.71 16.73
C ILE A 2 -4.41 -6.11 17.77
N ARG A 3 -4.90 -5.14 18.55
CA ARG A 3 -5.94 -5.29 19.60
C ARG A 3 -5.68 -6.38 20.65
N GLY A 4 -4.42 -6.69 20.97
CA GLY A 4 -4.07 -7.66 22.01
C GLY A 4 -4.36 -9.14 21.70
N GLN A 5 -5.01 -9.45 20.57
CA GLN A 5 -5.44 -10.81 20.24
C GLN A 5 -4.50 -11.54 19.28
N TRP A 6 -3.76 -10.81 18.44
CA TRP A 6 -2.90 -11.41 17.44
C TRP A 6 -1.45 -10.97 17.63
N LYS A 7 -0.57 -11.94 17.90
CA LYS A 7 0.88 -11.75 17.96
C LYS A 7 1.38 -11.63 16.53
N ILE A 8 1.57 -10.38 16.08
CA ILE A 8 2.12 -10.10 14.75
C ILE A 8 3.49 -10.77 14.63
N SER A 9 3.71 -11.53 13.55
CA SER A 9 5.02 -12.13 13.29
C SER A 9 6.11 -11.06 13.29
N TRP A 10 7.23 -11.32 13.96
CA TRP A 10 8.36 -10.39 14.09
C TRP A 10 8.81 -9.84 12.72
N LYS A 11 8.71 -10.67 11.67
CA LYS A 11 9.06 -10.34 10.28
C LYS A 11 8.19 -9.21 9.70
N LEU A 12 6.93 -9.10 10.14
CA LEU A 12 6.01 -8.04 9.70
C LEU A 12 6.19 -6.76 10.51
N VAL A 13 6.55 -6.86 11.79
CA VAL A 13 6.82 -5.70 12.66
C VAL A 13 7.99 -4.88 12.10
N GLU A 14 9.08 -5.54 11.72
CA GLU A 14 10.25 -4.87 11.14
C GLU A 14 9.91 -4.14 9.83
N ARG A 15 9.07 -4.76 8.98
CA ARG A 15 8.60 -4.17 7.72
C ARG A 15 7.68 -2.96 7.98
N GLY A 16 6.80 -3.05 8.97
CA GLY A 16 5.94 -1.94 9.40
C GLY A 16 6.72 -0.75 9.93
N GLU A 17 7.73 -0.98 10.78
CA GLU A 17 8.60 0.09 11.29
C GLU A 17 9.41 0.77 10.18
N ARG A 18 9.87 0.02 9.17
CA ARG A 18 10.52 0.61 7.98
C ARG A 18 9.58 1.57 7.24
N ILE A 19 8.32 1.19 7.04
CA ILE A 19 7.31 2.05 6.40
C ILE A 19 7.06 3.28 7.26
N ARG A 20 6.92 3.12 8.58
CA ARG A 20 6.69 4.22 9.52
C ARG A 20 7.83 5.24 9.48
N LYS A 21 9.09 4.78 9.52
CA LYS A 21 10.26 5.66 9.42
C LYS A 21 10.29 6.45 8.09
N ARG A 22 9.93 5.81 6.97
CA ARG A 22 9.83 6.48 5.67
C ARG A 22 8.73 7.54 5.68
N LEU A 23 7.57 7.24 6.28
CA LEU A 23 6.47 8.19 6.41
C LEU A 23 6.86 9.42 7.24
N GLN A 24 7.58 9.21 8.35
CA GLN A 24 8.11 10.28 9.18
C GLN A 24 9.09 11.18 8.41
N GLY A 25 9.98 10.60 7.60
CA GLY A 25 10.90 11.37 6.75
C GLY A 25 10.22 12.18 5.65
N LEU A 26 9.00 11.82 5.26
CA LEU A 26 8.20 12.54 4.28
C LEU A 26 7.35 13.66 4.90
N ASN A 27 7.41 13.87 6.24
CA ASN A 27 6.48 14.71 6.99
C ASN A 27 4.99 14.44 6.64
N ALA A 28 4.69 13.20 6.25
CA ALA A 28 3.36 12.80 5.83
C ALA A 28 2.50 12.49 7.06
N THR A 29 1.33 13.10 7.16
CA THR A 29 0.34 12.82 8.21
C THR A 29 -0.79 12.00 7.63
N ILE A 30 -1.15 10.89 8.29
CA ILE A 30 -2.32 10.09 7.90
C ILE A 30 -3.55 10.79 8.47
N ILE A 31 -4.29 11.49 7.61
CA ILE A 31 -5.46 12.28 8.01
C ILE A 31 -6.74 11.44 7.97
N HIS A 32 -6.79 10.44 7.09
CA HIS A 32 -7.94 9.56 6.95
C HIS A 32 -7.54 8.17 6.43
N THR A 33 -8.28 7.13 6.84
CA THR A 33 -8.12 5.77 6.34
C THR A 33 -9.42 5.36 5.66
N PHE A 34 -9.46 5.44 4.33
CA PHE A 34 -10.63 5.07 3.55
C PHE A 34 -10.84 3.56 3.59
N ARG A 35 -12.01 3.11 4.04
CA ARG A 35 -12.35 1.68 4.06
C ARG A 35 -12.40 1.08 2.66
N GLU A 36 -12.80 1.86 1.66
CA GLU A 36 -12.87 1.44 0.25
C GLU A 36 -11.49 1.10 -0.31
N ALA A 37 -10.43 1.71 0.23
CA ALA A 37 -9.04 1.41 -0.13
C ALA A 37 -8.52 0.11 0.52
N ASN A 38 -9.30 -0.53 1.41
CA ASN A 38 -8.92 -1.80 2.04
C ASN A 38 -9.31 -3.03 1.21
N ASN A 39 -9.97 -2.85 0.07
CA ASN A 39 -10.38 -3.94 -0.81
C ASN A 39 -9.20 -4.84 -1.23
N VAL A 40 -8.03 -4.26 -1.53
CA VAL A 40 -6.82 -5.02 -1.89
C VAL A 40 -6.29 -5.85 -0.70
N PRO A 41 -6.06 -5.26 0.50
CA PRO A 41 -5.77 -6.03 1.71
C PRO A 41 -6.77 -7.16 2.01
N ASP A 42 -8.08 -6.91 1.84
CA ASP A 42 -9.12 -7.89 2.12
C ASP A 42 -9.08 -9.07 1.15
N LEU A 43 -8.86 -8.80 -0.14
CA LEU A 43 -8.64 -9.83 -1.16
C LEU A 43 -7.39 -10.66 -0.87
N LEU A 44 -6.29 -10.02 -0.45
CA LEU A 44 -5.06 -10.72 -0.05
C LEU A 44 -5.28 -11.61 1.17
N ALA A 45 -6.03 -11.14 2.16
CA ALA A 45 -6.36 -11.93 3.34
C ALA A 45 -7.19 -13.16 2.95
N LYS A 46 -8.20 -12.98 2.09
CA LYS A 46 -9.03 -14.07 1.56
C LYS A 46 -8.19 -15.12 0.83
N GLU A 47 -7.27 -14.69 -0.02
CA GLU A 47 -6.37 -15.59 -0.77
C GLU A 47 -5.46 -16.44 0.13
N VAL A 48 -4.99 -15.89 1.25
CA VAL A 48 -4.18 -16.63 2.23
C VAL A 48 -5.05 -17.60 3.03
N VAL A 49 -6.26 -17.18 3.43
CA VAL A 49 -7.21 -18.04 4.14
C VAL A 49 -7.66 -19.22 3.27
N GLU A 50 -7.96 -18.99 1.99
CA GLU A 50 -8.38 -20.05 1.08
C GLU A 50 -7.24 -21.01 0.73
N SER A 51 -6.02 -20.50 0.55
CA SER A 51 -4.87 -21.35 0.20
C SER A 51 -4.19 -22.03 1.37
N GLN A 52 -4.49 -21.62 2.61
CA GLN A 52 -3.84 -22.05 3.85
C GLN A 52 -2.30 -21.97 3.81
N ASN A 53 -1.76 -21.12 2.91
CA ASN A 53 -0.35 -21.00 2.62
C ASN A 53 0.12 -19.55 2.72
N ILE A 54 1.38 -19.38 3.12
CA ILE A 54 2.02 -18.07 3.13
C ILE A 54 2.30 -17.68 1.68
N LYS A 55 1.63 -16.63 1.20
CA LYS A 55 1.85 -16.04 -0.13
C LYS A 55 2.57 -14.70 0.03
N GLU A 56 3.72 -14.56 -0.62
CA GLU A 56 4.47 -13.30 -0.70
C GLU A 56 4.62 -12.89 -2.17
N TYR A 57 4.19 -11.67 -2.47
CA TYR A 57 4.30 -11.08 -3.82
C TYR A 57 5.34 -9.96 -3.77
N THR A 58 6.41 -10.10 -4.55
CA THR A 58 7.50 -9.11 -4.59
C THR A 58 7.34 -8.13 -5.76
N THR A 59 6.77 -8.58 -6.89
CA THR A 59 6.51 -7.71 -8.04
C THR A 59 5.03 -7.57 -8.35
N PHE A 60 4.67 -6.52 -9.08
CA PHE A 60 3.30 -6.33 -9.56
C PHE A 60 2.88 -7.42 -10.56
N GLY A 61 3.83 -8.04 -11.26
CA GLY A 61 3.57 -9.12 -12.21
C GLY A 61 3.09 -10.40 -11.53
N ASP A 62 3.56 -10.66 -10.30
CA ASP A 62 3.29 -11.88 -9.55
C ASP A 62 1.90 -11.91 -8.92
N LEU A 63 1.24 -10.76 -8.85
CA LEU A 63 -0.11 -10.63 -8.29
C LEU A 63 -1.14 -11.31 -9.19
N LEU A 64 -2.14 -11.94 -8.56
CA LEU A 64 -3.29 -12.51 -9.25
C LEU A 64 -4.00 -11.43 -10.07
N THR A 65 -4.55 -11.83 -11.21
CA THR A 65 -5.17 -10.91 -12.18
C THR A 65 -6.27 -10.04 -11.57
N HIS A 66 -7.05 -10.59 -10.63
CA HIS A 66 -8.10 -9.83 -9.94
C HIS A 66 -7.51 -8.79 -8.97
N LEU A 67 -6.43 -9.10 -8.25
CA LEU A 67 -5.72 -8.14 -7.39
C LEU A 67 -5.09 -7.00 -8.20
N ARG A 68 -4.46 -7.33 -9.34
CA ARG A 68 -3.89 -6.33 -10.25
C ARG A 68 -4.95 -5.38 -10.79
N ARG A 69 -6.11 -5.92 -11.16
CA ARG A 69 -7.25 -5.12 -11.64
C ARG A 69 -7.71 -4.15 -10.55
N GLN A 70 -7.88 -4.62 -9.32
CA GLN A 70 -8.31 -3.76 -8.21
C GLN A 70 -7.32 -2.63 -7.93
N ILE A 71 -6.02 -2.93 -7.86
CA ILE A 71 -4.98 -1.90 -7.66
C ILE A 71 -5.02 -0.85 -8.78
N ASN A 72 -5.25 -1.27 -10.03
CA ASN A 72 -5.32 -0.33 -11.15
C ASN A 72 -6.59 0.53 -11.08
N SER A 73 -7.72 -0.05 -10.65
CA SER A 73 -8.95 0.71 -10.38
C SER A 73 -8.73 1.74 -9.28
N ASP A 74 -8.10 1.36 -8.17
CA ASP A 74 -7.79 2.28 -7.06
C ASP A 74 -6.84 3.40 -7.51
N LYS A 75 -5.81 3.08 -8.30
CA LYS A 75 -4.91 4.08 -8.91
C LYS A 75 -5.65 5.07 -9.82
N ALA A 76 -6.66 4.61 -10.55
CA ALA A 76 -7.46 5.48 -11.42
C ALA A 76 -8.34 6.45 -10.63
N GLN A 77 -8.72 6.09 -9.40
CA GLN A 77 -9.49 6.95 -8.49
C GLN A 77 -8.62 7.96 -7.74
N ILE A 78 -7.30 7.74 -7.67
CA ILE A 78 -6.39 8.76 -7.15
C ILE A 78 -6.41 9.92 -8.14
N PRO A 79 -6.89 11.12 -7.75
CA PRO A 79 -6.84 12.28 -8.63
C PRO A 79 -5.37 12.46 -9.01
N THR A 80 -5.07 12.30 -10.30
CA THR A 80 -3.71 12.46 -10.79
C THR A 80 -3.29 13.87 -10.47
N LEU A 81 -2.41 14.02 -9.48
CA LEU A 81 -1.64 15.22 -9.25
C LEU A 81 -0.80 15.40 -10.52
N ARG A 82 -1.39 16.07 -11.52
CA ARG A 82 -0.71 16.42 -12.77
C ARG A 82 0.24 17.56 -12.42
N ILE A 83 1.39 17.21 -11.86
CA ILE A 83 2.46 18.15 -11.60
C ILE A 83 3.00 18.57 -12.97
N ARG A 84 2.48 19.69 -13.50
CA ARG A 84 3.09 20.38 -14.62
C ARG A 84 4.34 21.07 -14.09
N THR A 85 5.49 20.43 -14.22
CA THR A 85 6.77 21.08 -13.97
C THR A 85 6.93 22.19 -15.01
N ARG A 86 6.66 23.44 -14.63
CA ARG A 86 7.03 24.60 -15.46
C ARG A 86 8.54 24.76 -15.34
N LYS A 87 9.26 24.65 -16.47
CA LYS A 87 10.66 25.09 -16.52
C LYS A 87 10.66 26.61 -16.33
N ILE A 88 11.20 27.08 -15.21
CA ILE A 88 11.46 28.49 -15.00
C ILE A 88 12.80 28.76 -15.68
N ASN A 89 12.77 29.32 -16.89
CA ASN A 89 13.98 29.87 -17.50
C ASN A 89 14.29 31.18 -16.77
N ILE A 90 15.30 31.14 -15.92
CA ILE A 90 15.89 32.34 -15.32
C ILE A 90 16.78 32.94 -16.42
N GLN A 91 16.37 34.07 -17.00
CA GLN A 91 17.23 34.84 -17.89
C GLN A 91 18.19 35.66 -17.02
N HIS A 92 19.49 35.42 -17.24
CA HIS A 92 20.59 36.26 -16.73
C HIS A 92 20.73 37.51 -17.57
#